data_AF-A0A660ZL05-F1
#
_entry.id   AF-A0A660ZL05-F1
#
_cell.length_a   1.000
_cell.length_b   1.000
_cell.length_c   1.000
_cell.angle_alpha   90.00
_cell.angle_beta   90.00
_cell.angle_gamma   90.00
#
_symmetry.space_group_name_H-M   'P 1'
#
loop_
_entity.id
_entity.type
_entity.pdbx_description
1 polymer ?
#
loop_
_entity_poly.entity_id
_entity_poly.type
_entity_poly.pdbx_seq_one_letter_code
_entity_poly.pdbx_strand_id
1 'polypeptide(L)'
;MEEERRLFYVALTRAQEQVFLTSASMRRRYGSMESCIPSRFLGELPEDCVAEMTLQPTSLFGGPRLTEPRRPRPEFGEGAPRKHKRRDTPVSTDVMADAAAFLKSKARQKAADRSGHGFSDHDVDQSPEMSYHVGMRVEHEMLGIGIIEEVEGIGELMRLTVSFGEDGRKRLLARFARLRVLDSAAD
;
A
#
# COMPACT_ATOMS: atom_id res chain seq x y z
N MET A 1 22.49 0.66 -20.73
CA MET A 1 23.15 0.36 -19.43
C MET A 1 24.32 1.28 -19.14
N GLU A 2 25.25 1.52 -20.07
CA GLU A 2 26.41 2.40 -19.80
C GLU A 2 26.03 3.82 -19.39
N GLU A 3 24.99 4.39 -19.98
CA GLU A 3 24.51 5.73 -19.65
C GLU A 3 23.94 5.82 -18.23
N GLU A 4 23.13 4.85 -17.81
CA GLU A 4 22.58 4.77 -16.45
C GLU A 4 23.70 4.63 -15.40
N ARG A 5 24.78 3.91 -15.74
CA ARG A 5 25.96 3.79 -14.88
C ARG A 5 26.68 5.13 -14.71
N ARG A 6 26.80 5.92 -15.79
CA ARG A 6 27.37 7.28 -15.72
C ARG A 6 26.51 8.20 -14.86
N LEU A 7 25.18 8.10 -14.97
CA LEU A 7 24.26 8.86 -14.11
C LEU A 7 24.44 8.49 -12.64
N PHE A 8 24.55 7.19 -12.32
CA PHE A 8 24.79 6.74 -10.95
C PHE A 8 26.14 7.25 -10.41
N TYR A 9 27.21 7.15 -11.19
CA TYR A 9 28.53 7.66 -10.82
C TYR A 9 28.54 9.17 -10.54
N VAL A 10 27.91 9.96 -11.43
CA VAL A 10 27.79 11.41 -11.24
C VAL A 10 26.98 11.73 -9.99
N ALA A 11 25.90 10.99 -9.72
CA ALA A 11 25.11 11.18 -8.50
C ALA A 11 25.92 10.86 -7.24
N LEU A 12 26.68 9.75 -7.23
CA LEU A 12 27.49 9.33 -6.08
C LEU A 12 28.58 10.37 -5.76
N THR A 13 29.25 10.88 -6.79
CA THR A 13 30.34 11.87 -6.66
C THR A 13 29.86 13.30 -6.37
N ARG A 14 28.54 13.54 -6.33
CA ARG A 14 27.99 14.83 -5.89
C ARG A 14 28.03 15.03 -4.38
N ALA A 15 28.02 13.95 -3.61
CA ALA A 15 28.13 14.02 -2.17
C ALA A 15 29.60 14.16 -1.75
N GLN A 16 29.85 14.94 -0.70
CA GLN A 16 31.20 15.18 -0.18
C GLN A 16 31.52 14.30 1.03
N GLU A 17 30.57 14.16 1.96
CA GLU A 17 30.80 13.46 3.23
C GLU A 17 30.09 12.10 3.29
N GLN A 18 28.79 12.05 2.99
CA GLN A 18 27.98 10.84 3.13
C GLN A 18 26.94 10.73 2.01
N VAL A 19 26.65 9.50 1.58
CA VAL A 19 25.59 9.17 0.62
C VAL A 19 24.64 8.18 1.27
N PHE A 20 23.34 8.50 1.25
CA PHE A 20 22.28 7.56 1.63
C PHE A 20 21.56 7.08 0.37
N LEU A 21 21.65 5.78 0.10
CA LEU A 21 20.91 5.13 -0.98
C LEU A 21 19.69 4.45 -0.38
N THR A 22 18.52 4.74 -0.94
CA THR A 22 17.26 4.10 -0.53
C THR A 22 16.62 3.42 -1.72
N SER A 23 16.08 2.22 -1.48
CA SER A 23 15.25 1.50 -2.43
C SER A 23 13.89 1.24 -1.82
N ALA A 24 12.87 1.07 -2.67
CA ALA A 24 11.53 0.75 -2.23
C ALA A 24 11.05 -0.46 -3.02
N SER A 25 10.50 -1.46 -2.34
CA SER A 25 9.98 -2.68 -2.97
C SER A 25 8.72 -2.43 -3.79
N MET A 26 7.99 -1.35 -3.51
CA MET A 26 6.74 -1.00 -4.20
C MET A 26 6.59 0.52 -4.35
N ARG A 27 6.16 0.99 -5.52
CA ARG A 27 5.95 2.43 -5.82
C ARG A 27 4.68 2.64 -6.63
N ARG A 28 3.96 3.74 -6.34
CA ARG A 28 2.88 4.21 -7.21
C ARG A 28 3.44 4.88 -8.45
N ARG A 29 3.05 4.39 -9.63
CA ARG A 29 3.36 5.01 -10.92
C ARG A 29 2.09 5.03 -11.77
N TYR A 30 1.74 6.19 -12.32
CA TYR A 30 0.57 6.37 -13.19
C TYR A 30 -0.76 5.79 -12.64
N GLY A 31 -0.95 5.82 -11.32
CA GLY A 31 -2.17 5.34 -10.66
C GLY A 31 -2.17 3.85 -10.29
N SER A 32 -1.19 3.05 -10.72
CA SER A 32 -1.01 1.66 -10.31
C SER A 32 0.09 1.52 -9.25
N MET A 33 -0.01 0.47 -8.42
CA MET A 33 1.08 0.03 -7.54
C MET A 33 1.99 -0.91 -8.36
N GLU A 34 3.26 -0.58 -8.48
CA GLU A 34 4.25 -1.42 -9.18
C GLU A 34 5.31 -1.91 -8.20
N SER A 35 5.64 -3.19 -8.27
CA SER A 35 6.80 -3.75 -7.56
C SER A 35 8.09 -3.30 -8.26
N CYS A 36 9.08 -2.89 -7.47
CA CYS A 36 10.35 -2.39 -7.96
C CYS A 36 11.46 -3.33 -7.48
N ILE A 37 12.30 -3.78 -8.41
CA ILE A 37 13.50 -4.55 -8.10
C ILE A 37 14.61 -3.55 -7.73
N PRO A 38 15.42 -3.81 -6.67
CA PRO A 38 16.56 -2.98 -6.34
C PRO A 38 17.54 -2.83 -7.51
N SER A 39 18.23 -1.69 -7.58
CA SER A 39 19.19 -1.42 -8.65
C SER A 39 20.39 -2.37 -8.56
N ARG A 40 20.79 -2.97 -9.69
CA ARG A 40 21.99 -3.82 -9.79
C ARG A 40 23.27 -3.10 -9.34
N PHE A 41 23.33 -1.77 -9.51
CA PHE A 41 24.49 -0.96 -9.13
C PHE A 41 24.75 -0.94 -7.61
N LEU A 42 23.77 -1.30 -6.79
CA LEU A 42 23.96 -1.42 -5.34
C LEU A 42 24.92 -2.57 -4.98
N GLY A 43 24.93 -3.65 -5.75
CA GLY A 43 25.84 -4.79 -5.56
C GLY A 43 27.23 -4.60 -6.19
N GLU A 44 27.44 -3.54 -6.98
CA GLU A 44 28.76 -3.19 -7.52
C GLU A 44 29.59 -2.35 -6.53
N LEU A 45 28.99 -1.89 -5.44
CA LEU A 45 29.67 -1.07 -4.44
C LEU A 45 30.56 -1.94 -3.54
N PRO A 46 31.78 -1.48 -3.18
CA PRO A 46 32.64 -2.20 -2.25
C PRO A 46 31.97 -2.29 -0.87
N GLU A 47 31.86 -3.50 -0.34
CA GLU A 47 31.19 -3.79 0.94
C GLU A 47 31.81 -3.02 2.12
N ASP A 48 33.12 -2.74 2.06
CA ASP A 48 33.87 -1.98 3.08
C ASP A 48 33.33 -0.55 3.28
N CYS A 49 32.69 0.03 2.27
CA CYS A 49 32.16 1.40 2.28
C CYS A 49 30.65 1.47 2.49
N VAL A 50 29.96 0.32 2.57
CA VAL A 50 28.50 0.25 2.64
C VAL A 50 28.08 -0.16 4.05
N ALA A 51 27.29 0.68 4.70
CA ALA A 51 26.60 0.33 5.94
C ALA A 51 25.13 0.05 5.62
N GLU A 52 24.66 -1.17 5.89
CA GLU A 52 23.22 -1.46 5.81
C GLU A 52 22.49 -0.76 6.95
N MET A 53 21.66 0.22 6.59
CA MET A 53 20.82 0.92 7.53
C MET A 53 19.38 0.41 7.40
N THR A 54 19.01 -0.56 8.23
CA THR A 54 17.60 -0.93 8.39
C THR A 54 16.90 0.24 9.09
N LEU A 55 16.00 0.92 8.38
CA LEU A 55 15.09 1.87 9.00
C LEU A 55 14.12 1.07 9.88
N GLN A 56 14.53 0.81 11.12
CA GLN A 56 13.57 0.35 12.12
C GLN A 56 12.52 1.46 12.23
N PRO A 57 11.21 1.16 12.10
CA PRO A 57 10.20 2.11 12.50
C PRO A 57 10.47 2.37 13.96
N THR A 58 11.06 3.53 14.26
CA THR A 58 11.19 3.99 15.65
C THR A 58 9.76 3.93 16.16
N SER A 59 9.51 3.01 17.08
CA SER A 59 8.23 2.89 17.74
C SER A 59 8.10 4.14 18.62
N LEU A 60 7.76 5.25 17.97
CA LEU A 60 7.27 6.49 18.57
C LEU A 60 5.94 6.26 19.32
N PHE A 61 5.41 5.03 19.26
CA PHE A 61 4.37 4.49 20.11
C PHE A 61 4.97 3.44 21.07
N GLY A 62 5.59 3.87 22.18
CA GLY A 62 6.01 2.90 23.20
C GLY A 62 6.94 3.34 24.33
N GLY A 63 7.52 4.55 24.30
CA GLY A 63 8.29 5.07 25.44
C GLY A 63 7.40 5.66 26.54
N PRO A 64 7.76 5.58 27.83
CA PRO A 64 6.95 6.12 28.92
C PRO A 64 6.77 7.62 28.74
N ARG A 65 5.50 8.06 28.69
CA ARG A 65 5.12 9.47 28.62
C ARG A 65 5.65 10.21 29.85
N LEU A 66 6.76 10.91 29.72
CA LEU A 66 7.00 12.10 30.53
C LEU A 66 5.94 13.12 30.10
N THR A 67 4.96 13.33 30.96
CA THR A 67 3.89 14.33 30.79
C THR A 67 4.48 15.73 30.82
N GLU A 68 4.93 16.23 29.66
CA GLU A 68 5.14 17.66 29.47
C GLU A 68 3.88 18.30 28.88
N PRO A 69 3.32 19.35 29.51
CA PRO A 69 2.16 20.05 28.99
C PRO A 69 2.53 20.79 27.70
N ARG A 70 1.84 20.42 26.63
CA ARG A 70 1.95 20.98 25.28
C ARG A 70 1.74 22.51 25.34
N ARG A 71 2.79 23.29 25.04
CA ARG A 71 2.67 24.75 24.91
C ARG A 71 1.76 25.11 23.72
N PRO A 72 0.89 26.13 23.84
CA PRO A 72 0.07 26.59 22.71
C PRO A 72 0.94 27.26 21.64
N ARG A 73 0.61 26.97 20.39
CA ARG A 73 1.26 27.47 19.17
C ARG A 73 1.03 28.99 19.03
N PRO A 74 2.04 29.81 18.70
CA PRO A 74 1.83 31.23 18.47
C PRO A 74 1.03 31.47 17.17
N GLU A 75 -0.06 32.23 17.29
CA GLU A 75 -0.92 32.68 16.19
C GLU A 75 -0.24 33.80 15.40
N PHE A 76 -0.15 33.63 14.08
CA PHE A 76 0.35 34.65 13.17
C PHE A 76 -0.83 35.22 12.37
N GLY A 77 -1.21 36.48 12.68
CA GLY A 77 -1.74 37.47 11.74
C GLY A 77 -3.12 37.27 11.07
N GLU A 78 -4.12 37.98 11.61
CA GLU A 78 -5.15 38.80 10.95
C GLU A 78 -5.82 38.33 9.63
N GLY A 79 -7.12 37.99 9.74
CA GLY A 79 -8.08 38.02 8.64
C GLY A 79 -9.51 38.23 9.17
N ALA A 80 -10.13 39.37 8.82
CA ALA A 80 -11.38 39.88 9.39
C ALA A 80 -12.61 38.94 9.26
N PRO A 81 -13.53 38.93 10.26
CA PRO A 81 -14.73 38.08 10.20
C PRO A 81 -15.82 38.66 9.28
N ARG A 82 -16.26 37.87 8.29
CA ARG A 82 -17.44 38.16 7.47
C ARG A 82 -18.72 38.07 8.31
N LYS A 83 -19.52 39.14 8.30
CA LYS A 83 -20.81 39.24 8.99
C LYS A 83 -21.84 38.28 8.37
N HIS A 84 -22.19 37.20 9.07
CA HIS A 84 -23.45 36.49 8.81
C HIS A 84 -24.52 36.91 9.81
N LYS A 85 -25.63 37.42 9.26
CA LYS A 85 -26.80 37.97 9.95
C LYS A 85 -27.48 36.83 10.73
N ARG A 86 -27.30 36.78 12.04
CA ARG A 86 -28.05 35.86 12.92
C ARG A 86 -29.52 36.27 12.88
N ARG A 87 -30.39 35.27 12.72
CA ARG A 87 -31.85 35.41 12.77
C ARG A 87 -32.24 35.14 14.22
N ASP A 88 -32.74 36.16 14.91
CA ASP A 88 -33.14 36.07 16.32
C ASP A 88 -34.33 35.13 16.46
N THR A 89 -34.22 34.14 17.36
CA THR A 89 -35.37 33.35 17.82
C THR A 89 -35.44 33.46 19.34
N PRO A 90 -36.62 33.69 19.93
CA PRO A 90 -36.77 33.88 21.37
C PRO A 90 -36.52 32.57 22.11
N VAL A 91 -35.72 32.63 23.17
CA VAL A 91 -35.43 31.52 24.09
C VAL A 91 -36.68 31.27 24.95
N SER A 92 -37.31 30.10 24.79
CA SER A 92 -38.39 29.62 25.67
C SER A 92 -37.81 29.06 26.97
N THR A 93 -38.47 29.30 28.11
CA THR A 93 -38.00 28.95 29.46
C THR A 93 -38.25 27.51 29.88
N ASP A 94 -38.69 26.63 28.97
CA ASP A 94 -39.04 25.24 29.29
C ASP A 94 -37.90 24.26 28.96
N VAL A 95 -37.04 24.04 29.96
CA VAL A 95 -35.80 23.25 29.87
C VAL A 95 -36.02 21.78 29.44
N MET A 96 -37.22 21.23 29.66
CA MET A 96 -37.56 19.84 29.31
C MET A 96 -37.91 19.65 27.82
N ALA A 97 -38.37 20.68 27.12
CA ALA A 97 -38.69 20.61 25.69
C ALA A 97 -37.41 20.66 24.82
N ASP A 98 -36.42 21.47 25.24
CA ASP A 98 -35.13 21.58 24.56
C ASP A 98 -34.28 20.32 24.67
N ALA A 99 -34.35 19.59 25.79
CA ALA A 99 -33.65 18.32 25.97
C ALA A 99 -34.14 17.24 24.98
N ALA A 100 -35.46 17.18 24.74
CA ALA A 100 -36.05 16.26 23.78
C ALA A 100 -35.74 16.64 22.32
N ALA A 101 -35.67 17.95 22.02
CA ALA A 101 -35.25 18.45 20.71
C ALA A 101 -33.76 18.17 20.43
N PHE A 102 -32.91 18.25 21.46
CA PHE A 102 -31.47 17.97 21.37
C PHE A 102 -31.15 16.47 21.22
N LEU A 103 -31.92 15.58 21.84
CA LEU A 103 -31.81 14.14 21.59
C LEU A 103 -32.28 13.76 20.18
N LYS A 104 -33.32 14.43 19.67
CA LYS A 104 -33.87 14.19 18.32
C LYS A 104 -32.93 14.72 17.22
N SER A 105 -32.17 15.78 17.47
CA SER A 105 -31.13 16.28 16.55
C SER A 105 -29.88 15.37 16.52
N LYS A 106 -29.46 14.79 17.65
CA LYS A 106 -28.38 13.77 17.70
C LYS A 106 -28.74 12.47 16.96
N ALA A 107 -29.99 12.02 17.04
CA ALA A 107 -30.44 10.83 16.30
C ALA A 107 -30.46 11.06 14.77
N ARG A 108 -30.73 12.29 14.33
CA ARG A 108 -30.76 12.65 12.91
C ARG A 108 -29.35 12.86 12.31
N GLN A 109 -28.39 13.36 13.09
CA GLN A 109 -26.99 13.43 12.66
C GLN A 109 -26.34 12.05 12.51
N LYS A 110 -26.78 11.03 13.26
CA LYS A 110 -26.30 9.63 13.13
C LYS A 110 -26.84 8.89 11.89
N ALA A 111 -27.90 9.41 11.26
CA ALA A 111 -28.49 8.84 10.04
C ALA A 111 -28.00 9.51 8.74
N ALA A 112 -27.46 10.74 8.82
CA ALA A 112 -26.96 11.49 7.66
C ALA A 112 -25.46 11.27 7.37
N ASP A 113 -24.71 10.65 8.29
CA ASP A 113 -23.29 10.29 8.10
C ASP A 113 -23.11 8.93 7.40
N ARG A 114 -24.18 8.36 6.81
CA ARG A 114 -24.13 7.19 5.93
C ARG A 114 -23.83 7.51 4.46
N SER A 115 -23.30 8.70 4.18
CA SER A 115 -22.73 9.06 2.88
C SER A 115 -21.33 9.68 2.99
N GLY A 116 -20.54 9.21 3.97
CA GLY A 116 -19.09 9.36 3.94
C GLY A 116 -18.49 8.11 3.32
N HIS A 117 -17.67 8.28 2.28
CA HIS A 117 -16.76 7.26 1.77
C HIS A 117 -15.88 6.74 2.93
N GLY A 118 -16.34 5.69 3.60
CA GLY A 118 -15.48 4.79 4.32
C GLY A 118 -14.65 4.06 3.27
N PHE A 119 -13.37 4.40 3.18
CA PHE A 119 -12.37 3.50 2.63
C PHE A 119 -12.46 2.22 3.46
N SER A 120 -13.19 1.23 2.98
CA SER A 120 -13.05 -0.15 3.43
C SER A 120 -11.69 -0.62 2.93
N ASP A 121 -10.68 -0.38 3.76
CA ASP A 121 -9.36 -1.00 3.70
C ASP A 121 -9.46 -2.47 4.10
N HIS A 122 -10.36 -3.24 3.48
CA HIS A 122 -10.51 -4.68 3.64
C HIS A 122 -11.38 -5.25 2.50
N ASP A 123 -10.95 -5.02 1.26
CA ASP A 123 -10.90 -6.14 0.30
C ASP A 123 -9.42 -6.45 0.12
N VAL A 124 -8.80 -6.90 1.22
CA VAL A 124 -7.62 -7.75 1.12
C VAL A 124 -8.16 -8.97 0.37
N ASP A 125 -7.98 -8.95 -0.95
CA ASP A 125 -8.25 -10.07 -1.82
C ASP A 125 -7.54 -11.26 -1.18
N GLN A 126 -8.28 -12.08 -0.45
CA GLN A 126 -7.85 -13.41 0.01
C GLN A 126 -7.82 -14.32 -1.22
N SER A 127 -7.20 -13.86 -2.30
CA SER A 127 -6.55 -14.73 -3.24
C SER A 127 -5.47 -15.42 -2.42
N PRO A 128 -5.52 -16.75 -2.24
CA PRO A 128 -4.45 -17.45 -1.55
C PRO A 128 -3.14 -17.02 -2.21
N GLU A 129 -2.12 -16.68 -1.42
CA GLU A 129 -0.75 -16.55 -1.90
C GLU A 129 -0.29 -17.94 -2.40
N MET A 130 -0.86 -18.38 -3.51
CA MET A 130 -0.57 -19.63 -4.18
C MET A 130 0.82 -19.43 -4.77
N SER A 131 1.80 -19.92 -4.04
CA SER A 131 3.17 -20.03 -4.49
C SER A 131 3.22 -21.08 -5.59
N TYR A 132 3.32 -20.63 -6.83
CA TYR A 132 3.54 -21.51 -7.97
C TYR A 132 5.03 -21.82 -8.09
N HIS A 133 5.34 -23.10 -8.27
CA HIS A 133 6.68 -23.62 -8.48
C HIS A 133 6.74 -24.38 -9.80
N VAL A 134 7.92 -24.38 -10.42
CA VAL A 134 8.20 -25.20 -11.60
C VAL A 134 7.99 -26.68 -11.26
N GLY A 135 7.33 -27.42 -12.15
CA GLY A 135 6.97 -28.82 -11.98
C GLY A 135 5.58 -29.06 -11.38
N MET A 136 4.90 -28.02 -10.87
CA MET A 136 3.54 -28.18 -10.35
C MET A 136 2.55 -28.51 -11.46
N ARG A 137 1.61 -29.42 -11.15
CA ARG A 137 0.45 -29.69 -12.00
C ARG A 137 -0.66 -28.68 -11.70
N VAL A 138 -1.16 -28.06 -12.75
CA VAL A 138 -2.22 -27.06 -12.67
C VAL A 138 -3.33 -27.39 -13.65
N GLU A 139 -4.56 -27.11 -13.27
CA GLU A 139 -5.73 -27.22 -14.14
C GLU A 139 -6.24 -25.83 -14.50
N HIS A 140 -6.52 -25.62 -15.79
CA HIS A 140 -7.13 -24.42 -16.33
C HIS A 140 -8.48 -24.77 -16.96
N GLU A 141 -9.51 -23.97 -16.68
CA GLU A 141 -10.91 -24.23 -17.08
C GLU A 141 -11.09 -24.46 -18.60
N MET A 142 -10.29 -23.79 -19.44
CA MET A 142 -10.37 -23.95 -20.91
C MET A 142 -9.26 -24.77 -21.54
N LEU A 143 -8.11 -24.95 -20.86
CA LEU A 143 -6.90 -25.57 -21.46
C LEU A 143 -6.60 -26.94 -20.82
N GLY A 144 -7.41 -27.35 -19.85
CA GLY A 144 -7.24 -28.61 -19.14
C GLY A 144 -6.02 -28.60 -18.23
N ILE A 145 -5.42 -29.78 -18.07
CA ILE A 145 -4.32 -30.02 -17.13
C ILE A 145 -2.97 -29.74 -17.81
N GLY A 146 -2.12 -28.99 -17.14
CA GLY A 146 -0.77 -28.67 -17.59
C GLY A 146 0.26 -28.70 -16.48
N ILE A 147 1.54 -28.63 -16.86
CA ILE A 147 2.69 -28.58 -15.95
C ILE A 147 3.38 -27.23 -16.11
N ILE A 148 3.68 -26.58 -14.98
CA ILE A 148 4.45 -25.33 -14.98
C ILE A 148 5.90 -25.64 -15.34
N GLU A 149 6.39 -25.12 -16.47
CA GLU A 149 7.79 -25.27 -16.88
C GLU A 149 8.66 -24.08 -16.42
N GLU A 150 8.07 -22.90 -16.31
CA GLU A 150 8.80 -21.67 -15.98
C GLU A 150 7.93 -20.72 -15.16
N VAL A 151 8.58 -20.03 -14.22
CA VAL A 151 7.97 -19.00 -13.37
C VAL A 151 8.82 -17.74 -13.46
N GLU A 152 8.23 -16.66 -13.96
CA GLU A 152 8.88 -15.35 -14.07
C GLU A 152 8.11 -14.29 -13.28
N GLY A 153 8.81 -13.50 -12.48
CA GLY A 153 8.24 -12.38 -11.73
C GLY A 153 7.67 -12.76 -10.36
N ILE A 154 7.10 -11.78 -9.67
CA ILE A 154 6.69 -11.89 -8.26
C ILE A 154 5.32 -11.22 -8.10
N GLY A 155 4.42 -11.84 -7.33
CA GLY A 155 3.12 -11.27 -6.97
C GLY A 155 2.13 -11.19 -8.13
N GLU A 156 1.44 -10.06 -8.27
CA GLU A 156 0.30 -9.92 -9.20
C GLU A 156 0.65 -10.01 -10.69
N LEU A 157 1.90 -9.72 -11.06
CA LEU A 157 2.40 -9.75 -12.44
C LEU A 157 3.19 -11.03 -12.75
N MET A 158 3.09 -12.04 -11.89
CA MET A 158 3.74 -13.34 -12.07
C MET A 158 3.26 -14.00 -13.38
N ARG A 159 4.22 -14.33 -14.25
CA ARG A 159 4.00 -15.04 -15.52
C ARG A 159 4.40 -16.49 -15.35
N LEU A 160 3.52 -17.37 -15.81
CA LEU A 160 3.68 -18.81 -15.79
C LEU A 160 3.75 -19.30 -17.25
N THR A 161 4.81 -20.02 -17.58
CA THR A 161 4.84 -20.81 -18.81
C THR A 161 4.37 -22.22 -18.45
N VAL A 162 3.18 -22.57 -18.92
CA VAL A 162 2.54 -23.86 -18.64
C VAL A 162 2.45 -24.67 -19.93
N SER A 163 2.89 -25.92 -19.88
CA SER A 163 2.72 -26.87 -20.97
C SER A 163 1.44 -27.64 -20.77
N PHE A 164 0.43 -27.35 -21.60
CA PHE A 164 -0.84 -28.07 -21.66
C PHE A 164 -0.69 -29.16 -22.72
N GLY A 165 -0.89 -30.42 -22.37
CA GLY A 165 -0.53 -31.55 -23.25
C GLY A 165 -1.15 -31.46 -24.65
N GLU A 166 -2.43 -31.06 -24.74
CA GLU A 166 -3.15 -30.93 -26.02
C GLU A 166 -2.94 -29.57 -26.70
N ASP A 167 -2.83 -28.48 -25.94
CA ASP A 167 -2.75 -27.10 -26.45
C ASP A 167 -1.32 -26.55 -26.59
N GLY A 168 -0.33 -27.34 -26.21
CA GLY A 168 1.08 -26.98 -26.18
C GLY A 168 1.43 -25.97 -25.08
N ARG A 169 2.57 -25.29 -25.25
CA ARG A 169 3.09 -24.31 -24.29
C ARG A 169 2.33 -22.99 -24.38
N LYS A 170 1.78 -22.53 -23.26
CA LYS A 170 1.07 -21.24 -23.14
C LYS A 170 1.70 -20.40 -22.04
N ARG A 171 1.79 -19.09 -22.29
CA ARG A 171 2.21 -18.09 -21.31
C ARG A 171 0.99 -17.39 -20.72
N LEU A 172 0.86 -17.46 -19.41
CA LEU A 172 -0.32 -17.00 -18.68
C LEU A 172 0.11 -16.12 -17.50
N LEU A 173 -0.67 -15.10 -17.16
CA LEU A 173 -0.48 -14.33 -15.92
C LEU A 173 -1.23 -15.03 -14.79
N ALA A 174 -0.53 -15.37 -13.71
CA ALA A 174 -1.05 -16.17 -12.60
C ALA A 174 -2.38 -15.61 -12.05
N ARG A 175 -2.45 -14.29 -11.89
CA ARG A 175 -3.65 -13.56 -11.41
C ARG A 175 -4.89 -13.75 -12.30
N PHE A 176 -4.71 -13.84 -13.61
CA PHE A 176 -5.83 -13.91 -14.56
C PHE A 176 -6.16 -15.34 -15.01
N ALA A 177 -5.20 -16.25 -14.85
CA ALA A 177 -5.32 -17.62 -15.34
C ALA A 177 -6.27 -18.51 -14.52
N ARG A 178 -6.65 -18.08 -13.30
CA ARG A 178 -7.56 -18.85 -12.41
C ARG A 178 -7.20 -20.34 -12.32
N LEU A 179 -5.90 -20.62 -12.21
CA LEU A 179 -5.38 -21.98 -12.19
C LEU A 179 -5.75 -22.65 -10.86
N ARG A 180 -6.15 -23.92 -10.93
CA ARG A 180 -6.29 -24.78 -9.76
C ARG A 180 -5.05 -25.65 -9.62
N VAL A 181 -4.38 -25.56 -8.48
CA VAL A 181 -3.26 -26.45 -8.18
C VAL A 181 -3.79 -27.84 -7.85
N LEU A 182 -3.24 -28.86 -8.51
CA LEU A 182 -3.49 -30.25 -8.21
C LEU A 182 -2.34 -30.76 -7.35
N ASP A 183 -2.53 -30.74 -6.02
CA ASP A 183 -1.55 -31.29 -5.08
C ASP A 183 -1.34 -32.78 -5.37
N SER A 184 -0.14 -33.12 -5.80
CA SER A 184 0.27 -34.51 -6.00
C SER A 184 0.73 -35.07 -4.66
N ALA A 185 -0.22 -35.42 -3.79
CA ALA A 185 0.07 -36.23 -2.61
C ALA A 185 0.24 -37.70 -3.04
N ALA A 186 1.46 -38.20 -2.81
CA ALA A 186 1.88 -39.58 -2.57
C ALA A 186 0.96 -40.75 -3.01
N ASP A 187 1.49 -41.58 -3.91
CA ASP A 187 1.73 -43.01 -3.64
C ASP A 187 2.89 -43.52 -4.51
#